data_AF-A0A948FN26-F1
#
_entry.id   AF-A0A948FN26-F1
#
_cell.length_a   1.000
_cell.length_b   1.000
_cell.length_c   1.000
_cell.angle_alpha   90.00
_cell.angle_beta   90.00
_cell.angle_gamma   90.00
#
_symmetry.space_group_name_H-M   'P 1'
#
loop_
_entity.id
_entity.type
_entity.pdbx_description
1 polymer ?
#
loop_
_entity_poly.entity_id
_entity_poly.type
_entity_poly.pdbx_seq_one_letter_code
_entity_poly.pdbx_strand_id
1 'polypeptide(L)'
;MQKLRLNILISMRIFEWNLLKKSQELFITKTRSEKRDMEISLGRIENADQFVNSQIKKYAELVKSALSAIENANNAKSFEKFSEAVVRYLYLRKEIE
;
A
#
# COMPACT_ATOMS: atom_id res chain seq x y z
N MET A 1 -11.31 6.06 40.24
CA MET A 1 -10.03 5.62 39.63
C MET A 1 -10.21 4.64 38.45
N GLN A 2 -10.92 3.51 38.60
CA GLN A 2 -11.07 2.53 37.50
C GLN A 2 -11.81 3.07 36.26
N LYS A 3 -12.91 3.82 36.43
CA LYS A 3 -13.63 4.48 35.32
C LYS A 3 -12.76 5.43 34.50
N LEU A 4 -11.87 6.18 35.16
CA LEU A 4 -10.94 7.10 34.48
C LEU A 4 -9.93 6.32 33.62
N ARG A 5 -9.34 5.24 34.15
CA ARG A 5 -8.41 4.39 33.39
C ARG A 5 -9.07 3.75 32.17
N LEU A 6 -10.29 3.27 32.31
CA LEU A 6 -11.06 2.72 31.19
C LEU A 6 -11.32 3.79 30.11
N ASN A 7 -11.73 5.01 30.51
CA ASN A 7 -11.96 6.10 29.58
C ASN A 7 -10.69 6.47 28.81
N ILE A 8 -9.54 6.52 29.48
CA ILE A 8 -8.24 6.76 28.83
C ILE A 8 -7.97 5.70 27.76
N LEU A 9 -8.13 4.42 28.09
CA LEU A 9 -7.91 3.32 27.14
C LEU A 9 -8.84 3.41 25.92
N ILE A 10 -10.12 3.73 26.13
CA ILE A 10 -11.10 3.91 25.05
C ILE A 10 -10.67 5.08 24.15
N SER A 11 -10.33 6.23 24.73
CA SER A 11 -9.88 7.40 23.97
C SER A 11 -8.61 7.12 23.16
N MET A 12 -7.63 6.40 23.74
CA MET A 12 -6.41 5.99 23.03
C MET A 12 -6.72 5.09 21.84
N ARG A 13 -7.62 4.11 21.99
CA ARG A 13 -8.02 3.21 20.90
C ARG A 13 -8.76 3.95 19.78
N ILE A 14 -9.63 4.90 20.13
CA ILE A 14 -10.31 5.76 19.15
C ILE A 14 -9.30 6.62 18.39
N PHE A 15 -8.36 7.24 19.11
CA PHE A 15 -7.30 8.04 18.51
C PHE A 15 -6.46 7.23 17.52
N GLU A 16 -6.00 6.05 17.94
CA GLU A 16 -5.23 5.15 17.08
C GLU A 16 -6.00 4.80 15.81
N TRP A 17 -7.27 4.43 15.93
CA TRP A 17 -8.08 4.09 14.75
C TRP A 17 -8.27 5.28 13.80
N ASN A 18 -8.53 6.47 14.33
CA ASN A 18 -8.66 7.69 13.53
C ASN A 18 -7.35 8.05 12.82
N LEU A 19 -6.23 7.94 13.52
CA LEU A 19 -4.91 8.21 12.95
C LEU A 19 -4.59 7.20 11.83
N LEU A 20 -4.94 5.92 12.00
CA LEU A 20 -4.71 4.89 10.98
C LEU A 20 -5.50 5.22 9.71
N LYS A 21 -6.80 5.50 9.87
CA LYS A 21 -7.66 5.87 8.75
C LYS A 21 -7.14 7.10 8.00
N LYS A 22 -6.73 8.15 8.72
CA LYS A 22 -6.15 9.35 8.10
C LYS A 22 -4.83 9.09 7.39
N SER A 23 -4.00 8.21 7.93
CA SER A 23 -2.74 7.80 7.30
C SER A 23 -2.98 7.03 6.01
N GLN A 24 -3.98 6.13 6.00
CA GLN A 24 -4.42 5.41 4.79
C GLN A 24 -4.94 6.36 3.72
N GLU A 25 -5.84 7.27 4.08
CA GLU A 25 -6.39 8.30 3.17
C GLU A 25 -5.28 9.14 2.52
N LEU A 26 -4.30 9.59 3.32
CA LEU A 26 -3.18 10.38 2.84
C LEU A 26 -2.27 9.57 1.89
N PHE A 27 -1.96 8.33 2.28
CA PHE A 27 -1.10 7.45 1.48
C PHE A 27 -1.72 7.16 0.11
N ILE A 28 -3.00 6.80 0.05
CA ILE A 28 -3.71 6.51 -1.20
C ILE A 28 -3.78 7.75 -2.09
N THR A 29 -4.05 8.91 -1.50
CA THR A 29 -4.08 10.17 -2.24
C THR A 29 -2.72 10.44 -2.89
N LYS A 30 -1.62 10.24 -2.16
CA LYS A 30 -0.27 10.45 -2.67
C LYS A 30 0.15 9.45 -3.74
N THR A 31 -0.29 8.20 -3.63
CA THR A 31 0.12 7.13 -4.56
C THR A 31 -0.84 6.96 -5.73
N ARG A 32 -1.95 7.71 -5.80
CA ARG A 32 -3.02 7.53 -6.79
C ARG A 32 -2.53 7.59 -8.24
N SER A 33 -1.69 8.57 -8.59
CA SER A 33 -1.19 8.71 -9.97
C SER A 33 -0.28 7.54 -10.31
N GLU A 34 0.71 7.25 -9.45
CA GLU A 34 1.66 6.17 -9.66
C GLU A 34 0.96 4.81 -9.74
N LYS A 35 -0.04 4.56 -8.89
CA LYS A 35 -0.89 3.36 -8.95
C LYS A 35 -1.52 3.22 -10.34
N ARG A 36 -2.12 4.30 -10.85
CA ARG A 36 -2.76 4.30 -12.18
C ARG A 36 -1.75 4.04 -13.30
N ASP A 37 -0.57 4.65 -13.23
CA ASP A 37 0.48 4.48 -14.24
C ASP A 37 1.02 3.05 -14.24
N MET A 38 1.17 2.45 -13.05
CA MET A 38 1.51 1.03 -12.87
C MET A 38 0.43 0.10 -13.46
N GLU A 39 -0.85 0.35 -13.20
CA GLU A 39 -1.98 -0.43 -13.76
C GLU A 39 -2.00 -0.36 -15.30
N ILE A 40 -1.81 0.83 -15.88
CA ILE A 40 -1.73 1.01 -17.34
C ILE A 40 -0.53 0.25 -17.91
N SER A 41 0.63 0.37 -17.26
CA SER A 41 1.86 -0.30 -17.72
C SER A 41 1.71 -1.81 -17.69
N LEU A 42 1.12 -2.33 -16.62
CA LEU A 42 0.84 -3.76 -16.48
C LEU A 42 -0.14 -4.24 -17.55
N GLY A 43 -1.23 -3.50 -17.78
CA GLY A 43 -2.19 -3.83 -18.84
C GLY A 43 -1.56 -3.84 -20.24
N ARG A 44 -0.60 -2.94 -20.52
CA ARG A 44 0.16 -2.98 -21.79
C ARG A 44 1.03 -4.23 -21.91
N ILE A 45 1.70 -4.63 -20.82
CA ILE A 45 2.56 -5.82 -20.81
C ILE A 45 1.72 -7.09 -20.99
N GLU A 46 0.57 -7.19 -20.32
CA GLU A 46 -0.31 -8.36 -20.40
C GLU A 46 -0.97 -8.51 -21.78
N ASN A 47 -1.20 -7.41 -22.50
CA ASN A 47 -1.72 -7.42 -23.87
C ASN A 47 -0.64 -7.59 -24.95
N ALA A 48 0.66 -7.55 -24.61
CA ALA A 48 1.74 -7.73 -25.55
C ALA A 48 2.00 -9.23 -25.78
N ASP A 49 1.34 -9.78 -26.79
CA ASP A 49 0.97 -11.21 -26.83
C ASP A 49 2.12 -12.21 -27.08
N GLN A 50 3.35 -11.85 -27.51
CA GLN A 50 4.26 -12.90 -28.03
C GLN A 50 5.77 -12.86 -27.76
N PHE A 51 6.37 -11.84 -27.11
CA PHE A 51 7.82 -11.91 -26.80
C PHE A 51 8.17 -11.19 -25.49
N VAL A 52 7.63 -11.68 -24.38
CA VAL A 52 7.99 -11.15 -23.05
C VAL A 52 9.33 -11.74 -22.62
N ASN A 53 10.41 -11.03 -22.92
CA ASN A 53 11.75 -11.33 -22.38
C ASN A 53 11.68 -11.42 -20.83
N SER A 54 12.54 -12.22 -20.21
CA SER A 54 12.59 -12.47 -18.76
C SER A 54 12.62 -11.19 -17.92
N GLN A 55 13.24 -10.13 -18.43
CA GLN A 55 13.29 -8.81 -17.80
C GLN A 55 11.90 -8.15 -17.70
N ILE A 56 11.08 -8.23 -18.76
CA ILE A 56 9.73 -7.66 -18.77
C ILE A 56 8.82 -8.46 -17.82
N LYS A 57 9.00 -9.79 -17.73
CA LYS A 57 8.29 -10.62 -16.73
C LYS A 57 8.63 -10.18 -15.31
N LYS A 58 9.92 -10.02 -15.00
CA LYS A 58 10.39 -9.55 -13.68
C LYS A 58 9.82 -8.16 -13.35
N TYR A 59 9.84 -7.24 -14.32
CA TYR A 59 9.23 -5.92 -14.15
C TYR A 59 7.72 -6.01 -13.86
N ALA A 60 6.98 -6.84 -14.60
CA ALA A 60 5.55 -7.04 -14.36
C ALA A 60 5.27 -7.62 -12.96
N GLU A 61 6.10 -8.55 -12.48
CA GLU A 61 6.00 -9.09 -11.11
C GLU A 61 6.27 -8.03 -10.04
N LEU A 62 7.26 -7.15 -10.25
CA LEU A 62 7.54 -6.03 -9.35
C LEU A 62 6.36 -5.05 -9.32
N VAL A 63 5.80 -4.70 -10.47
CA VAL A 63 4.62 -3.83 -10.58
C VAL A 63 3.41 -4.46 -9.88
N LYS A 64 3.11 -5.75 -10.11
CA LYS A 64 2.04 -6.47 -9.40
C LYS A 64 2.25 -6.45 -7.89
N SER A 65 3.48 -6.66 -7.45
CA SER A 65 3.84 -6.64 -6.03
C SER A 65 3.66 -5.24 -5.42
N ALA A 66 4.01 -4.18 -6.16
CA ALA A 66 3.86 -2.80 -5.72
C ALA A 66 2.38 -2.42 -5.60
N LEU A 67 1.56 -2.78 -6.59
CA LEU A 67 0.10 -2.60 -6.55
C LEU A 67 -0.53 -3.33 -5.36
N SER A 68 -0.14 -4.59 -5.14
CA SER A 68 -0.60 -5.36 -3.98
C SER A 68 -0.18 -4.71 -2.64
N ALA A 69 1.04 -4.16 -2.56
CA ALA A 69 1.48 -3.44 -1.36
C ALA A 69 0.63 -2.19 -1.09
N ILE A 70 0.24 -1.44 -2.12
CA ILE A 70 -0.68 -0.29 -2.00
C ILE A 70 -2.06 -0.76 -1.46
N GLU A 71 -2.60 -1.85 -2.00
CA GLU A 71 -3.87 -2.41 -1.55
C GLU A 71 -3.82 -2.91 -0.11
N ASN A 72 -2.72 -3.57 0.27
CA ASN A 72 -2.51 -4.03 1.65
C ASN A 72 -2.42 -2.86 2.63
N ALA A 73 -1.80 -1.73 2.25
CA ALA A 73 -1.79 -0.53 3.07
C ALA A 73 -3.20 0.03 3.28
N ASN A 74 -4.02 0.09 2.21
CA ASN A 74 -5.41 0.53 2.30
C ASN A 74 -6.27 -0.39 3.19
N ASN A 75 -6.04 -1.70 3.14
CA ASN A 75 -6.82 -2.70 3.88
C ASN A 75 -6.25 -3.04 5.26
N ALA A 76 -5.17 -2.37 5.68
CA ALA A 76 -4.51 -2.66 6.94
C ALA A 76 -5.42 -2.42 8.15
N LYS A 77 -5.42 -3.37 9.10
CA LYS A 77 -6.23 -3.31 10.33
C LYS A 77 -5.47 -2.78 11.54
N SER A 78 -4.16 -2.53 11.40
CA SER A 78 -3.30 -1.97 12.43
C SER A 78 -2.23 -1.08 11.81
N PHE A 79 -1.64 -0.20 12.62
CA PHE A 79 -0.52 0.64 12.20
C PHE A 79 0.71 -0.16 11.77
N GLU A 80 0.98 -1.27 12.44
CA GLU A 80 2.08 -2.16 12.10
C GLU A 80 1.90 -2.70 10.69
N LYS A 81 0.72 -3.25 10.37
CA LYS A 81 0.42 -3.77 9.02
C LYS A 81 0.39 -2.68 7.96
N PHE A 82 -0.10 -1.50 8.30
CA PHE A 82 -0.02 -0.35 7.40
C PHE A 82 1.43 0.01 7.10
N SER A 83 2.27 0.11 8.14
CA SER A 83 3.67 0.49 8.01
C SER A 83 4.48 -0.54 7.23
N GLU A 84 4.29 -1.84 7.51
CA GLU A 84 4.89 -2.94 6.74
C GLU A 84 4.56 -2.82 5.24
N ALA A 85 3.28 -2.58 4.91
CA ALA A 85 2.83 -2.46 3.54
C ALA A 85 3.40 -1.22 2.83
N VAL A 86 3.46 -0.07 3.53
CA VAL A 86 4.06 1.17 3.01
C VAL A 86 5.55 0.99 2.76
N VAL A 87 6.29 0.42 3.70
CA VAL A 87 7.74 0.14 3.55
C VAL A 87 7.98 -0.79 2.36
N ARG A 88 7.18 -1.85 2.23
CA ARG A 88 7.26 -2.77 1.09
C ARG A 88 7.02 -2.06 -0.23
N TYR A 89 6.00 -1.21 -0.31
CA TYR A 89 5.73 -0.41 -1.51
C TYR A 89 6.91 0.53 -1.83
N LEU A 90 7.46 1.24 -0.85
CA LEU A 90 8.60 2.15 -1.05
C LEU A 90 9.85 1.41 -1.55
N TYR A 91 10.10 0.21 -1.03
CA TYR A 91 11.19 -0.65 -1.52
C TYR A 91 10.95 -1.07 -2.97
N LEU A 92 9.76 -1.59 -3.29
CA LEU A 92 9.43 -2.04 -4.65
C LEU A 92 9.44 -0.89 -5.66
N ARG A 93 9.01 0.30 -5.27
CA ARG A 93 9.09 1.50 -6.10
C ARG A 93 10.54 1.80 -6.50
N LYS A 94 11.49 1.70 -5.56
CA LYS A 94 12.91 1.92 -5.86
C LYS A 94 13.52 0.86 -6.78
N GLU A 95 12.98 -0.36 -6.77
CA GLU A 95 13.41 -1.44 -7.68
C GLU A 95 12.82 -1.29 -9.09
N ILE A 96 11.77 -0.47 -9.24
CA ILE A 96 11.10 -0.18 -10.51
C ILE A 96 11.76 1.03 -11.22
N GLU A 97 12.20 2.03 -10.45
CA GLU A 97 12.96 3.20 -10.93
C GLU A 97 14.36 2.83 -11.45
#